data_AF-A0A1Q7J6K5-F1
#
_entry.id   AF-A0A1Q7J6K5-F1
#
_cell.length_a   1.000
_cell.length_b   1.000
_cell.length_c   1.000
_cell.angle_alpha   90.00
_cell.angle_beta   90.00
_cell.angle_gamma   90.00
#
_symmetry.space_group_name_H-M   'P 1'
#
loop_
_entity.id
_entity.type
_entity.pdbx_description
1 polymer ?
#
loop_
_entity_poly.entity_id
_entity_poly.type
_entity_poly.pdbx_seq_one_letter_code
_entity_poly.pdbx_strand_id
1 'polypeptide(L)'
;MALEIRFFMAEEDERELLRRLEPLRLELWPVLSDPGFSAPLVSSGTRLVEPAYYLAAGDVTGYPIKKGPERGKWKIDEVVSPVIFLQRSLPDESSALRSGYFWAETEVAGDNARTGGKPQALLRAVRGLQDLVKSRYRRSSPVRGLTYFVGPACARAGTPLREEGRKGEPVVVYR
;
A
#
# COMPACT_ATOMS: atom_id res chain seq x y z
N MET A 1 9.81 9.09 -10.71
CA MET A 1 8.49 8.84 -11.36
C MET A 1 7.61 8.12 -10.36
N ALA A 2 6.60 8.78 -9.82
CA ALA A 2 5.68 8.15 -8.86
C ALA A 2 4.73 7.19 -9.60
N LEU A 3 4.77 5.91 -9.24
CA LEU A 3 3.77 4.93 -9.67
C LEU A 3 2.58 5.05 -8.73
N GLU A 4 1.35 5.18 -9.25
CA GLU A 4 0.12 5.10 -8.45
C GLU A 4 -0.80 4.03 -9.06
N ILE A 5 -1.22 3.05 -8.25
CA ILE A 5 -2.16 2.00 -8.68
C ILE A 5 -3.28 1.90 -7.66
N ARG A 6 -4.52 1.97 -8.16
CA ARG A 6 -5.73 1.76 -7.37
C ARG A 6 -6.21 0.32 -7.54
N PHE A 7 -6.54 -0.34 -6.43
CA PHE A 7 -6.85 -1.76 -6.46
C PHE A 7 -7.92 -2.17 -5.46
N PHE A 8 -8.41 -3.39 -5.64
CA PHE A 8 -9.16 -4.15 -4.65
C PHE A 8 -8.40 -5.44 -4.36
N MET A 9 -7.93 -5.61 -3.12
CA MET A 9 -7.19 -6.78 -2.68
C MET A 9 -7.93 -7.45 -1.52
N ALA A 10 -8.05 -8.78 -1.59
CA ALA A 10 -8.35 -9.59 -0.40
C ALA A 10 -7.05 -9.86 0.38
N GLU A 11 -7.16 -10.46 1.57
CA GLU A 11 -5.99 -10.77 2.40
C GLU A 11 -4.95 -11.64 1.68
N GLU A 12 -5.38 -12.59 0.83
CA GLU A 12 -4.46 -13.40 0.03
C GLU A 12 -3.74 -12.59 -1.07
N ASP A 13 -4.41 -11.58 -1.63
CA ASP A 13 -3.79 -10.69 -2.61
C ASP A 13 -2.74 -9.78 -1.94
N GLU A 14 -3.04 -9.26 -0.73
CA GLU A 14 -2.09 -8.51 0.11
C GLU A 14 -0.86 -9.37 0.45
N ARG A 15 -1.08 -10.64 0.84
CA ARG A 15 0.00 -11.58 1.17
C ARG A 15 0.94 -11.83 -0.01
N GLU A 16 0.41 -11.99 -1.22
CA GLU A 16 1.21 -12.15 -2.43
C GLU A 16 2.04 -10.89 -2.75
N LEU A 17 1.49 -9.71 -2.50
CA LEU A 17 2.22 -8.44 -2.63
C LEU A 17 3.39 -8.39 -1.63
N LEU A 18 3.14 -8.68 -0.35
CA LEU A 18 4.18 -8.69 0.69
C LEU A 18 5.28 -9.71 0.39
N ARG A 19 4.91 -10.91 -0.09
CA ARG A 19 5.87 -11.95 -0.51
C ARG A 19 6.86 -11.49 -1.57
N ARG A 20 6.43 -10.61 -2.47
CA ARG A 20 7.29 -10.07 -3.54
C ARG A 20 8.20 -8.96 -3.07
N LEU A 21 7.79 -8.23 -2.02
CA LEU A 21 8.57 -7.15 -1.41
C LEU A 21 9.51 -7.64 -0.31
N GLU A 22 9.25 -8.83 0.26
CA GLU A 22 10.05 -9.48 1.30
C GLU A 22 11.57 -9.52 1.00
N PRO A 23 12.05 -9.83 -0.24
CA PRO A 23 13.48 -9.81 -0.55
C PRO A 23 14.15 -8.44 -0.40
N LEU A 24 13.39 -7.35 -0.42
CA LEU A 24 13.92 -5.98 -0.29
C LEU A 24 14.19 -5.59 1.15
N ARG A 25 13.67 -6.35 2.13
CA ARG A 25 13.83 -6.07 3.56
C ARG A 25 13.44 -4.63 3.92
N LEU A 26 12.28 -4.19 3.42
CA LEU A 26 11.70 -2.90 3.78
C LEU A 26 11.13 -2.95 5.19
N GLU A 27 11.17 -1.84 5.91
CA GLU A 27 10.51 -1.69 7.20
C GLU A 27 9.03 -1.38 6.99
N LEU A 28 8.15 -2.04 7.73
CA LEU A 28 6.70 -1.90 7.62
C LEU A 28 6.17 -0.99 8.73
N TRP A 29 5.96 0.28 8.38
CA TRP A 29 5.54 1.33 9.29
C TRP A 29 4.05 1.67 9.10
N PRO A 30 3.17 1.48 10.09
CA PRO A 30 1.81 2.00 9.99
C PRO A 30 1.82 3.54 10.07
N VAL A 31 0.87 4.20 9.41
CA VAL A 31 0.76 5.68 9.42
C VAL A 31 0.65 6.24 10.84
N LEU A 32 -0.04 5.51 11.71
CA LEU A 32 -0.17 5.77 13.14
C LEU A 32 0.37 4.57 13.90
N SER A 33 1.20 4.83 14.90
CA SER A 33 1.80 3.81 15.76
C SER A 33 1.77 4.26 17.21
N ASP A 34 1.97 3.32 18.12
CA ASP A 34 2.22 3.66 19.53
C ASP A 34 3.64 4.23 19.70
N PRO A 35 3.85 5.10 20.71
CA PRO A 35 5.19 5.56 21.05
C PRO A 35 6.15 4.40 21.30
N GLY A 36 7.34 4.45 20.69
CA GLY A 36 8.36 3.40 20.81
C GLY A 36 8.13 2.18 19.91
N PHE A 37 7.13 2.23 19.01
CA PHE A 37 6.95 1.19 18.00
C PHE A 37 8.21 1.02 17.14
N SER A 38 8.59 -0.25 16.94
CA SER A 38 9.67 -0.63 16.05
C SER A 38 9.08 -1.39 14.87
N ALA A 39 9.28 -0.89 13.66
CA ALA A 39 8.74 -1.51 12.47
C ALA A 39 9.40 -2.85 12.20
N PRO A 40 8.62 -3.94 12.05
CA PRO A 40 9.16 -5.19 11.55
C PRO A 40 9.54 -5.06 10.08
N LEU A 41 10.39 -5.96 9.60
CA LEU A 41 10.61 -6.09 8.16
C LEU A 41 9.37 -6.68 7.49
N VAL A 42 9.12 -6.27 6.25
CA VAL A 42 8.10 -6.84 5.39
C VAL A 42 8.34 -8.34 5.22
N SER A 43 7.31 -9.13 5.51
CA SER A 43 7.28 -10.57 5.28
C SER A 43 5.89 -10.99 4.78
N SER A 44 5.85 -12.02 3.95
CA SER A 44 4.60 -12.70 3.57
C SER A 44 3.84 -13.32 4.74
N GLY A 45 4.49 -13.52 5.89
CA GLY A 45 3.84 -13.96 7.13
C GLY A 45 3.13 -12.82 7.87
N THR A 46 3.46 -11.56 7.57
CA THR A 46 2.97 -10.40 8.33
C THR A 46 1.50 -10.15 8.04
N ARG A 47 0.68 -10.13 9.09
CA ARG A 47 -0.72 -9.72 9.00
C ARG A 47 -0.81 -8.21 9.12
N LEU A 48 -1.36 -7.56 8.09
CA LEU A 48 -1.65 -6.13 8.12
C LEU A 48 -2.91 -5.90 8.96
N VAL A 49 -2.84 -4.99 9.93
CA VAL A 49 -3.93 -4.64 10.85
C VAL A 49 -4.39 -3.21 10.61
N GLU A 50 -3.45 -2.28 10.52
CA GLU A 50 -3.71 -0.87 10.30
C GLU A 50 -4.20 -0.60 8.86
N PRO A 51 -4.90 0.51 8.61
CA PRO A 51 -5.47 0.79 7.29
C PRO A 51 -4.45 1.19 6.23
N ALA A 52 -3.30 1.73 6.66
CA ALA A 52 -2.28 2.23 5.76
C ALA A 52 -0.87 2.06 6.34
N TYR A 53 0.08 1.79 5.45
CA TYR A 53 1.47 1.51 5.77
C TYR A 53 2.43 2.21 4.82
N TYR A 54 3.59 2.61 5.33
CA TYR A 54 4.79 2.87 4.56
C TYR A 54 5.70 1.66 4.64
N LEU A 55 6.14 1.16 3.49
CA LEU A 55 7.17 0.14 3.34
C LEU A 55 8.46 0.89 2.98
N ALA A 56 9.24 1.24 4.01
CA ALA A 56 10.35 2.17 3.93
C ALA A 56 11.69 1.44 3.76
N ALA A 57 12.55 1.96 2.89
CA ALA A 57 13.97 1.61 2.85
C ALA A 57 14.88 2.71 3.41
N GLY A 58 14.34 3.92 3.58
CA GLY A 58 15.00 5.08 4.16
C GLY A 58 14.46 5.45 5.54
N ASP A 59 15.00 6.53 6.10
CA ASP A 59 14.67 7.00 7.43
C ASP A 59 13.20 7.46 7.52
N VAL A 60 12.54 7.12 8.64
CA VAL A 60 11.15 7.51 8.92
C VAL A 60 11.15 8.50 10.08
N THR A 61 10.54 9.66 9.86
CA THR A 61 10.37 10.69 10.90
C THR A 61 8.89 10.94 11.17
N GLY A 62 8.59 11.44 12.35
CA GLY A 62 7.22 11.68 12.76
C GLY A 62 7.13 12.53 14.02
N TYR A 63 5.91 12.66 14.54
CA TYR A 63 5.65 13.44 15.74
C TYR A 63 4.52 12.80 16.57
N PRO A 64 4.49 13.08 17.89
CA PRO A 64 3.39 12.64 18.74
C PRO A 64 2.16 13.53 18.51
N ILE A 65 0.99 12.91 18.39
CA ILE A 65 -0.29 13.61 18.27
C ILE A 65 -0.70 14.18 19.62
N LYS A 66 -0.92 15.50 19.66
CA LYS A 66 -1.21 16.23 20.91
C LYS A 66 -2.70 16.35 21.24
N LYS A 67 -3.61 16.21 20.27
CA LYS A 67 -5.07 16.45 20.43
C LYS A 67 -5.89 15.51 19.54
N GLY A 68 -7.16 15.30 19.90
CA GLY A 68 -8.12 14.49 19.13
C GLY A 68 -8.15 13.01 19.55
N PRO A 69 -8.89 12.17 18.82
CA PRO A 69 -9.09 10.75 19.16
C PRO A 69 -7.79 9.94 19.14
N GLU A 70 -6.81 10.34 18.31
CA GLU A 70 -5.51 9.66 18.20
C GLU A 70 -4.43 10.26 19.13
N ARG A 71 -4.81 11.05 20.13
CA ARG A 71 -3.87 11.68 21.07
C ARG A 71 -2.99 10.63 21.74
N GLY A 72 -1.68 10.88 21.76
CA GLY A 72 -0.69 9.97 22.36
C GLY A 72 -0.06 9.01 21.34
N LYS A 73 -0.64 8.84 20.15
CA LYS A 73 -0.01 8.09 19.07
C LYS A 73 1.12 8.88 18.41
N TRP A 74 2.05 8.16 17.79
CA TRP A 74 3.06 8.68 16.90
C TRP A 74 2.56 8.63 15.46
N LYS A 75 2.64 9.77 14.75
CA LYS A 75 2.23 9.89 13.36
C LYS A 75 3.46 10.14 12.51
N ILE A 76 3.55 9.41 11.39
CA ILE A 76 4.58 9.63 10.39
C ILE A 76 4.35 10.98 9.71
N ASP A 77 5.42 11.77 9.62
CA ASP A 77 5.44 13.07 8.95
C ASP A 77 6.12 12.94 7.59
N GLU A 78 7.30 12.33 7.58
CA GLU A 78 8.12 12.15 6.38
C GLU A 78 8.74 10.74 6.36
N VAL A 79 8.84 10.19 5.15
CA VAL A 79 9.61 8.99 4.88
C VAL A 79 10.59 9.29 3.76
N VAL A 80 11.88 9.18 4.07
CA VAL A 80 12.94 9.40 3.09
C VAL A 80 12.87 8.29 2.04
N SER A 81 12.92 8.68 0.78
CA SER A 81 12.92 7.74 -0.33
C SER A 81 14.16 6.82 -0.26
N PRO A 82 14.04 5.55 -0.67
CA PRO A 82 12.95 5.01 -1.46
C PRO A 82 11.86 4.33 -0.60
N VAL A 83 10.59 4.50 -0.96
CA VAL A 83 9.43 4.10 -0.15
C VAL A 83 8.24 3.67 -1.01
N ILE A 84 7.46 2.71 -0.51
CA ILE A 84 6.13 2.38 -1.03
C ILE A 84 5.11 2.74 0.04
N PHE A 85 4.09 3.51 -0.30
CA PHE A 85 2.91 3.66 0.53
C PHE A 85 1.83 2.69 0.07
N LEU A 86 1.21 1.99 1.01
CA LEU A 86 0.15 1.03 0.80
C LEU A 86 -1.05 1.41 1.66
N GLN A 87 -2.14 1.82 1.02
CA GLN A 87 -3.45 1.89 1.65
C GLN A 87 -4.27 0.66 1.28
N ARG A 88 -4.79 -0.01 2.30
CA ARG A 88 -5.44 -1.31 2.16
C ARG A 88 -6.87 -1.19 1.66
N SER A 89 -7.33 -2.27 1.03
CA SER A 89 -8.74 -2.45 0.75
C SER A 89 -9.43 -2.98 2.01
N LEU A 90 -10.35 -2.20 2.57
CA LEU A 90 -11.06 -2.56 3.80
C LEU A 90 -12.58 -2.50 3.58
N PRO A 91 -13.34 -3.42 4.21
CA PRO A 91 -14.79 -3.35 4.16
C PRO A 91 -15.30 -2.06 4.79
N ASP A 92 -16.38 -1.52 4.24
CA ASP A 92 -17.17 -0.46 4.86
C ASP A 92 -18.29 -1.03 5.76
N GLU A 93 -19.11 -0.13 6.30
CA GLU A 93 -20.25 -0.48 7.17
C GLU A 93 -21.29 -1.37 6.46
N SER A 94 -21.33 -1.36 5.12
CA SER A 94 -22.21 -2.19 4.30
C SER A 94 -21.56 -3.50 3.85
N SER A 95 -20.37 -3.83 4.37
CA SER A 95 -19.52 -4.95 3.93
C SER A 95 -19.05 -4.86 2.47
N ALA A 96 -19.18 -3.69 1.83
CA ALA A 96 -18.58 -3.45 0.52
C ALA A 96 -17.09 -3.17 0.71
N LEU A 97 -16.25 -3.77 -0.13
CA LEU A 97 -14.82 -3.55 -0.09
C LEU A 97 -14.50 -2.18 -0.69
N ARG A 98 -13.84 -1.31 0.06
CA ARG A 98 -13.35 -0.02 -0.44
C ARG A 98 -12.03 -0.19 -1.15
N SER A 99 -11.81 0.57 -2.21
CA SER A 99 -10.55 0.53 -2.97
C SER A 99 -9.38 0.92 -2.07
N GLY A 100 -8.31 0.15 -2.17
CA GLY A 100 -7.00 0.56 -1.70
C GLY A 100 -6.24 1.26 -2.82
N TYR A 101 -5.08 1.79 -2.49
CA TYR A 101 -4.13 2.23 -3.49
C TYR A 101 -2.71 2.05 -2.98
N PHE A 102 -1.76 2.00 -3.89
CA PHE A 102 -0.36 2.16 -3.55
C PHE A 102 0.25 3.24 -4.40
N TRP A 103 1.24 3.92 -3.81
CA TRP A 103 2.21 4.67 -4.59
C TRP A 103 3.63 4.32 -4.18
N ALA A 104 4.59 4.59 -5.06
CA ALA A 104 5.99 4.36 -4.77
C ALA A 104 6.83 5.56 -5.21
N GLU A 105 7.74 5.99 -4.32
CA GLU A 105 8.80 6.93 -4.65
C GLU A 105 10.13 6.15 -4.64
N THR A 106 10.73 6.02 -5.82
CA THR A 106 11.90 5.16 -6.03
C THR A 106 13.19 5.95 -6.19
N GLU A 107 13.11 7.27 -6.40
CA GLU A 107 14.28 8.12 -6.59
C GLU A 107 14.78 8.62 -5.25
N VAL A 108 16.07 8.40 -4.95
CA VAL A 108 16.71 8.92 -3.73
C VAL A 108 17.08 10.38 -3.96
N ALA A 109 16.61 11.27 -3.09
CA ALA A 109 17.14 12.62 -3.01
C ALA A 109 18.51 12.57 -2.30
N GLY A 110 19.61 12.24 -3.01
CA GLY A 110 20.95 12.30 -2.44
C GLY A 110 21.97 11.27 -2.95
N ASP A 111 23.18 11.34 -2.40
CA ASP A 111 24.37 10.62 -2.85
C ASP A 111 24.26 9.09 -2.65
N ASN A 112 24.47 8.33 -3.73
CA ASN A 112 24.22 6.88 -3.84
C ASN A 112 25.06 6.00 -2.88
N ALA A 113 26.06 6.57 -2.22
CA ALA A 113 26.98 5.86 -1.34
C ALA A 113 26.32 5.32 -0.05
N ARG A 114 25.25 5.95 0.45
CA ARG A 114 24.60 5.55 1.72
C ARG A 114 23.49 4.49 1.55
N THR A 115 22.90 4.38 0.36
CA THR A 115 21.73 3.51 0.10
C THR A 115 22.07 2.12 -0.46
N GLY A 116 23.35 1.84 -0.77
CA GLY A 116 23.84 0.49 -1.07
C GLY A 116 23.14 -0.21 -2.24
N GLY A 117 22.67 0.54 -3.26
CA GLY A 117 22.01 -0.03 -4.45
C GLY A 117 20.53 -0.44 -4.26
N LYS A 118 19.96 -0.25 -3.06
CA LYS A 118 18.52 -0.43 -2.79
C LYS A 118 17.57 0.33 -3.74
N PRO A 119 17.90 1.51 -4.27
CA PRO A 119 16.99 2.23 -5.18
C PRO A 119 16.70 1.45 -6.47
N GLN A 120 17.71 0.78 -7.03
CA GLN A 120 17.54 -0.06 -8.23
C GLN A 120 16.78 -1.36 -7.93
N ALA A 121 16.96 -1.93 -6.74
CA ALA A 121 16.20 -3.10 -6.30
C ALA A 121 14.72 -2.75 -6.09
N LEU A 122 14.42 -1.63 -5.41
CA LEU A 122 13.04 -1.17 -5.23
C LEU A 122 12.40 -0.82 -6.57
N LEU A 123 13.11 -0.08 -7.45
CA LEU A 123 12.60 0.25 -8.78
C LEU A 123 12.22 -1.01 -9.58
N ARG A 124 13.08 -2.04 -9.57
CA ARG A 124 12.79 -3.33 -10.22
C ARG A 124 11.59 -4.02 -9.60
N ALA A 125 11.47 -4.01 -8.26
CA ALA A 125 10.33 -4.61 -7.58
C ALA A 125 9.01 -3.87 -7.87
N VAL A 126 9.02 -2.54 -7.87
CA VAL A 126 7.85 -1.70 -8.19
C VAL A 126 7.39 -1.93 -9.62
N ARG A 127 8.32 -2.04 -10.59
CA ARG A 127 7.99 -2.44 -11.96
C ARG A 127 7.42 -3.86 -12.02
N GLY A 128 8.02 -4.80 -11.30
CA GLY A 128 7.52 -6.18 -11.20
C GLY A 128 6.10 -6.26 -10.58
N LEU A 129 5.78 -5.40 -9.62
CA LEU A 129 4.42 -5.25 -9.08
C LEU A 129 3.46 -4.69 -10.14
N GLN A 130 3.90 -3.71 -10.92
CA GLN A 130 3.09 -3.16 -12.01
C GLN A 130 2.75 -4.23 -13.06
N ASP A 131 3.73 -5.03 -13.47
CA ASP A 131 3.53 -6.10 -14.45
C ASP A 131 2.65 -7.22 -13.91
N LEU A 132 2.79 -7.55 -12.62
CA LEU A 132 1.89 -8.48 -11.93
C LEU A 132 0.45 -7.99 -11.96
N VAL A 133 0.21 -6.74 -11.57
CA VAL A 133 -1.13 -6.17 -11.55
C VAL A 133 -1.73 -6.16 -12.95
N LYS A 134 -0.97 -5.70 -13.96
CA LYS A 134 -1.45 -5.69 -15.36
C LYS A 134 -1.76 -7.08 -15.92
N SER A 135 -0.99 -8.10 -15.54
CA SER A 135 -1.13 -9.45 -16.08
C SER A 135 -2.17 -10.30 -15.34
N ARG A 136 -2.35 -10.09 -14.04
CA ARG A 136 -3.14 -11.00 -13.19
C ARG A 136 -4.42 -10.39 -12.65
N TYR A 137 -4.51 -9.06 -12.56
CA TYR A 137 -5.68 -8.40 -11.99
C TYR A 137 -6.68 -8.07 -13.09
N ARG A 138 -7.97 -8.19 -12.76
CA ARG A 138 -9.03 -7.78 -13.68
C ARG A 138 -9.16 -6.26 -13.63
N ARG A 139 -9.37 -5.62 -14.78
CA ARG A 139 -9.67 -4.19 -14.82
C ARG A 139 -11.14 -3.97 -14.47
N SER A 140 -11.45 -2.85 -13.81
CA SER A 140 -12.83 -2.39 -13.66
C SER A 140 -13.29 -1.64 -14.91
N SER A 141 -14.60 -1.51 -15.07
CA SER A 141 -15.14 -0.41 -15.87
C SER A 141 -14.64 0.91 -15.30
N PRO A 142 -14.35 1.93 -16.14
CA PRO A 142 -13.92 3.22 -15.66
C PRO A 142 -14.99 3.84 -14.76
N VAL A 143 -14.58 4.31 -13.59
CA VAL A 143 -15.42 5.07 -12.68
C VAL A 143 -14.79 6.44 -12.54
N ARG A 144 -15.50 7.49 -12.99
CA ARG A 144 -14.98 8.88 -13.01
C ARG A 144 -13.63 9.03 -13.71
N GLY A 145 -13.39 8.25 -14.77
CA GLY A 145 -12.13 8.25 -15.53
C GLY A 145 -11.00 7.43 -14.90
N LEU A 146 -11.21 6.83 -13.73
CA LEU A 146 -10.24 5.97 -13.05
C LEU A 146 -10.50 4.50 -13.37
N THR A 147 -9.42 3.75 -13.57
CA THR A 147 -9.46 2.28 -13.71
C THR A 147 -8.92 1.66 -12.43
N TYR A 148 -9.68 0.72 -11.87
CA TYR A 148 -9.28 -0.05 -10.71
C TYR A 148 -8.84 -1.45 -11.13
N PHE A 149 -7.89 -2.01 -10.38
CA PHE A 149 -7.42 -3.37 -10.57
C PHE A 149 -7.95 -4.29 -9.47
N VAL A 150 -8.69 -5.33 -9.84
CA VAL A 150 -9.31 -6.27 -8.91
C VAL A 150 -8.44 -7.52 -8.82
N GLY A 151 -7.91 -7.78 -7.62
CA GLY A 151 -7.06 -8.91 -7.32
C GLY A 151 -7.77 -10.25 -7.55
N PRO A 152 -7.03 -11.31 -7.90
CA PRO A 152 -7.63 -12.59 -8.25
C PRO A 152 -8.39 -13.23 -7.07
N ALA A 153 -7.96 -13.07 -5.82
CA ALA A 153 -8.72 -13.56 -4.67
C ALA A 153 -9.97 -12.70 -4.42
N CYS A 154 -9.84 -11.38 -4.45
CA CYS A 154 -10.97 -10.46 -4.38
C CYS A 154 -12.04 -10.74 -5.46
N ALA A 155 -11.63 -10.97 -6.71
CA ALA A 155 -12.53 -11.26 -7.82
C ALA A 155 -13.30 -12.58 -7.64
N ARG A 156 -12.73 -13.57 -6.92
CA ARG A 156 -13.41 -14.83 -6.58
C ARG A 156 -14.39 -14.68 -5.43
N ALA A 157 -14.09 -13.83 -4.46
CA ALA A 157 -14.97 -13.57 -3.31
C ALA A 157 -16.30 -12.93 -3.73
N GLY A 158 -16.31 -12.16 -4.83
CA GLY A 158 -17.55 -11.57 -5.36
C GLY A 158 -18.14 -10.47 -4.46
N THR A 159 -17.34 -9.94 -3.52
CA THR A 159 -17.75 -8.85 -2.63
C THR A 159 -18.06 -7.59 -3.44
N PRO A 160 -19.13 -6.84 -3.11
CA PRO A 160 -19.38 -5.54 -3.72
C PRO A 160 -18.18 -4.60 -3.56
N LEU A 161 -17.83 -3.87 -4.61
CA LEU A 161 -16.66 -2.99 -4.65
C LEU A 161 -17.10 -1.52 -4.71
N ARG A 162 -16.42 -0.64 -3.99
CA ARG A 162 -16.67 0.81 -4.00
C ARG A 162 -15.38 1.62 -4.00
N GLU A 163 -15.43 2.81 -4.59
CA GLU A 163 -14.35 3.77 -4.45
C GLU A 163 -14.12 4.11 -2.97
N GLU A 164 -12.89 4.51 -2.64
CA GLU A 164 -12.58 5.07 -1.33
C GLU A 164 -13.43 6.33 -1.03
N GLY A 165 -13.77 6.53 0.25
CA GLY A 165 -14.51 7.71 0.73
C GLY A 165 -15.96 7.41 1.11
N ARG A 166 -16.61 8.37 1.79
CA ARG A 166 -17.98 8.21 2.33
C ARG A 166 -19.08 8.07 1.27
N LYS A 167 -18.82 8.51 0.04
CA LYS A 167 -19.77 8.49 -1.09
C LYS A 167 -19.11 7.89 -2.34
N GLY A 168 -18.29 6.85 -2.14
CA GLY A 168 -17.62 6.17 -3.25
C GLY A 168 -18.62 5.49 -4.18
N GLU A 169 -18.43 5.66 -5.49
CA GLU A 169 -19.26 5.01 -6.49
C GLU A 169 -19.03 3.49 -6.51
N PRO A 170 -20.05 2.69 -6.88
CA PRO A 170 -19.85 1.26 -7.11
C PRO A 170 -18.84 1.01 -8.23
N VAL A 171 -17.93 0.07 -8.00
CA VAL A 171 -16.95 -0.36 -9.01
C VAL A 171 -17.36 -1.74 -9.54
N VAL A 172 -17.45 -1.86 -10.86
CA VAL A 172 -17.82 -3.09 -11.54
C VAL A 172 -16.61 -3.65 -12.27
N VAL A 173 -16.33 -4.94 -12.09
CA VAL A 173 -15.29 -5.64 -12.84
C VAL A 173 -15.66 -5.61 -14.33
N TYR A 174 -14.74 -5.13 -15.17
CA TYR A 174 -14.93 -5.13 -16.62
C TYR A 174 -15.08 -6.58 -17.10
N ARG A 175 -16.06 -6.82 -17.96
CA ARG A 175 -16.30 -8.15 -18.55
C ARG A 175 -15.38 -8.39 -19.74
#